data_AF-A0AAE7CQV3-F1
#
_entry.id   AF-A0AAE7CQV3-F1
#
_cell.length_a   1.000
_cell.length_b   1.000
_cell.length_c   1.000
_cell.angle_alpha   90.00
_cell.angle_beta   90.00
_cell.angle_gamma   90.00
#
_symmetry.space_group_name_H-M   'P 1'
#
loop_
_entity.id
_entity.type
_entity.pdbx_description
1 polymer ?
#
loop_
_entity_poly.entity_id
_entity_poly.type
_entity_poly.pdbx_seq_one_letter_code
_entity_poly.pdbx_strand_id
1 'polypeptide(L)'
;MSTDILNITDPNASKTTDKSKLQILWEKIEKAEVRNQKAEEKVDELYNEYQSVVMPLEKQMSSTHCDLIAHLISFIPSENLTKRQRETLFDEIDEHMYQVDGKLHLYDSKRISDIRDTLDKYATKYYPEEKRETIDDGFDQLKLFLNMMGAGDLDLPEDDLKEVLFKGDSSKLLTLRKRL
;
A
#
# COMPACT_ATOMS: atom_id res chain seq x y z
N MET A 1 44.61 88.65 -6.46
CA MET A 1 44.16 87.55 -7.35
C MET A 1 43.97 86.34 -6.43
N SER A 2 42.80 86.02 -5.85
CA SER A 2 41.46 85.73 -6.44
C SER A 2 41.60 84.84 -7.67
N THR A 3 41.01 83.64 -7.72
CA THR A 3 39.57 83.36 -7.48
C THR A 3 39.29 81.95 -6.92
N ASP A 4 38.37 81.90 -5.96
CA ASP A 4 37.50 80.75 -5.65
C ASP A 4 36.61 80.37 -6.85
N ILE A 5 36.34 79.07 -7.04
CA ILE A 5 35.05 78.50 -7.50
C ILE A 5 34.95 77.08 -6.89
N LEU A 6 34.26 76.89 -5.76
CA LEU A 6 32.87 76.41 -5.62
C LEU A 6 32.58 75.00 -6.17
N ASN A 7 32.41 74.07 -5.23
CA ASN A 7 31.25 73.20 -5.03
C ASN A 7 30.54 72.65 -6.29
N ILE A 8 30.45 71.31 -6.40
CA ILE A 8 29.16 70.59 -6.39
C ILE A 8 29.45 69.22 -5.74
N THR A 9 29.18 69.16 -4.44
CA THR A 9 28.59 67.96 -3.85
C THR A 9 27.35 67.64 -4.66
N ASP A 10 27.24 66.44 -5.22
CA ASP A 10 25.94 65.92 -5.64
C ASP A 10 25.43 65.03 -4.50
N PRO A 11 24.57 65.53 -3.59
CA PRO A 11 24.10 64.76 -2.44
C PRO A 11 22.92 63.87 -2.81
N ASN A 12 22.62 63.69 -4.10
CA ASN A 12 21.38 63.04 -4.50
C ASN A 12 21.49 62.26 -5.81
N ALA A 13 22.53 61.43 -5.95
CA ALA A 13 22.39 60.25 -6.80
C ALA A 13 21.57 59.20 -6.04
N SER A 14 20.28 59.47 -5.90
CA SER A 14 19.24 58.46 -5.66
C SER A 14 19.33 57.42 -6.76
N LYS A 15 20.27 56.47 -6.64
CA LYS A 15 20.26 55.23 -7.41
C LYS A 15 19.19 54.30 -6.83
N THR A 16 17.96 54.79 -6.76
CA THR A 16 16.81 53.91 -6.97
C THR A 16 16.77 53.66 -8.48
N THR A 17 17.61 52.74 -8.94
CA THR A 17 17.44 52.18 -10.28
C THR A 17 16.03 51.59 -10.30
N ASP A 18 15.12 52.22 -11.04
CA ASP A 18 13.83 51.66 -11.39
C ASP A 18 14.10 50.30 -12.03
N LYS A 19 13.96 49.24 -11.23
CA LYS A 19 14.19 47.88 -11.71
C LYS A 19 13.22 47.65 -12.85
N SER A 20 13.75 47.25 -14.00
CA SER A 20 12.88 46.90 -15.12
C SER A 20 11.89 45.82 -14.66
N LYS A 21 10.68 45.80 -15.23
CA LYS A 21 9.69 44.76 -14.91
C LYS A 21 10.29 43.34 -15.06
N LEU A 22 11.20 43.17 -16.02
CA LEU A 22 11.94 41.92 -16.22
C LEU A 22 12.84 41.58 -15.03
N GLN A 23 13.58 42.56 -14.50
CA GLN A 23 14.43 42.35 -13.32
C GLN A 23 13.61 42.00 -12.07
N ILE A 24 12.44 42.61 -11.89
CA ILE A 24 11.52 42.26 -10.79
C ILE A 24 10.99 40.82 -10.94
N LEU A 25 10.64 40.42 -12.17
CA LEU A 25 10.18 39.05 -12.44
C LEU A 25 11.31 38.04 -12.23
N TRP A 26 12.54 38.38 -12.62
CA TRP A 26 13.70 37.53 -12.44
C TRP A 26 14.02 37.29 -10.95
N GLU A 27 14.01 38.35 -10.14
CA GLU A 27 14.17 38.22 -8.68
C GLU A 27 13.06 37.38 -8.02
N LYS A 28 11.84 37.39 -8.57
CA LYS A 28 10.76 36.53 -8.09
C LYS A 28 11.00 35.06 -8.42
N ILE A 29 11.55 34.78 -9.60
CA ILE A 29 11.91 33.42 -10.04
C ILE A 29 13.04 32.89 -9.15
N GLU A 30 14.13 33.64 -8.97
CA GLU A 30 15.24 33.24 -8.09
C GLU A 30 14.77 32.97 -6.66
N LYS A 31 13.89 33.82 -6.11
CA LYS A 31 13.27 33.59 -4.79
C LYS A 31 12.34 32.37 -4.74
N ALA A 32 11.71 32.02 -5.85
CA ALA A 32 10.87 30.81 -5.93
C ALA A 32 11.76 29.56 -6.01
N GLU A 33 12.82 29.58 -6.80
CA GLU A 33 13.80 28.49 -6.92
C GLU A 33 14.44 28.17 -5.56
N VAL A 34 14.91 29.18 -4.82
CA VAL A 34 15.47 28.98 -3.47
C VAL A 34 14.44 28.40 -2.50
N ARG A 35 13.16 28.79 -2.62
CA ARG A 35 12.09 28.23 -1.77
C ARG A 35 11.76 26.79 -2.14
N ASN A 36 11.77 26.46 -3.43
CA ASN A 36 11.58 25.08 -3.89
C ASN A 36 12.72 24.19 -3.42
N GLN A 37 13.98 24.63 -3.56
CA GLN A 37 15.13 23.90 -3.07
C GLN A 37 15.02 23.60 -1.56
N LYS A 38 14.67 24.59 -0.74
CA LYS A 38 14.45 24.38 0.70
C LYS A 38 13.28 23.44 1.01
N ALA A 39 12.26 23.42 0.17
CA ALA A 39 11.13 22.51 0.34
C ALA A 39 11.54 21.07 0.00
N GLU A 40 12.34 20.88 -1.05
CA GLU A 40 12.93 19.58 -1.42
C GLU A 40 13.83 19.06 -0.29
N GLU A 41 14.76 19.88 0.21
CA GLU A 41 15.63 19.55 1.34
C GLU A 41 14.81 19.11 2.58
N LYS A 42 13.70 19.80 2.87
CA LYS A 42 12.83 19.45 3.99
C LYS A 42 12.08 18.12 3.78
N VAL A 43 11.69 17.82 2.55
CA VAL A 43 11.09 16.51 2.21
C VAL A 43 12.11 15.40 2.41
N ASP A 44 13.35 15.62 1.97
CA ASP A 44 14.44 14.66 2.14
C ASP A 44 14.78 14.42 3.63
N GLU A 45 14.84 15.49 4.43
CA GLU A 45 15.02 15.39 5.88
C GLU A 45 13.92 14.56 6.55
N LEU A 46 12.65 14.84 6.24
CA LEU A 46 11.51 14.10 6.77
C LEU A 46 11.53 12.63 6.34
N TYR A 47 11.89 12.37 5.08
CA TYR A 47 12.00 11.01 4.57
C TYR A 47 13.12 10.25 5.30
N ASN A 48 14.27 10.88 5.51
CA ASN A 48 15.39 10.29 6.25
C ASN A 48 15.04 10.02 7.72
N GLU A 49 14.30 10.93 8.36
CA GLU A 49 13.78 10.72 9.72
C GLU A 49 12.82 9.53 9.76
N TYR A 50 11.86 9.46 8.82
CA TYR A 50 10.97 8.32 8.70
C TYR A 50 11.75 7.00 8.52
N GLN A 51 12.72 6.96 7.59
CA GLN A 51 13.52 5.78 7.31
C GLN A 51 14.35 5.31 8.51
N SER A 52 14.90 6.25 9.29
CA SER A 52 15.81 5.94 10.40
C SER A 52 15.09 5.65 11.71
N VAL A 53 13.95 6.29 11.98
CA VAL A 53 13.25 6.21 13.27
C VAL A 53 11.97 5.40 13.17
N VAL A 54 11.10 5.74 12.21
CA VAL A 54 9.73 5.23 12.15
C VAL A 54 9.67 3.86 11.46
N MET A 55 10.30 3.72 10.30
CA MET A 55 10.27 2.49 9.51
C MET A 55 10.76 1.25 10.29
N PRO A 56 11.83 1.31 11.11
CA PRO A 56 12.23 0.16 11.92
C PRO A 56 11.15 -0.27 12.92
N LEU A 57 10.49 0.70 13.56
CA LEU A 57 9.41 0.44 14.52
C LEU A 57 8.17 -0.14 13.82
N GLU A 58 7.79 0.39 12.65
CA GLU A 58 6.69 -0.14 11.86
C GLU A 58 6.95 -1.58 11.41
N LYS A 59 8.18 -1.88 10.95
CA LYS A 59 8.60 -3.24 10.60
C LYS A 59 8.63 -4.19 11.79
N GLN A 60 9.04 -3.70 12.97
CA GLN A 60 8.99 -4.50 14.19
C GLN A 60 7.54 -4.79 14.60
N MET A 61 6.65 -3.79 14.50
CA MET A 61 5.23 -3.95 14.79
C MET A 61 4.59 -4.97 13.83
N SER A 62 4.86 -4.85 12.52
CA SER A 62 4.34 -5.79 11.52
C SER A 62 4.87 -7.21 11.72
N SER A 63 6.16 -7.36 12.08
CA SER A 63 6.73 -8.66 12.45
C SER A 63 6.05 -9.27 13.66
N THR A 64 5.83 -8.47 14.71
CA THR A 64 5.17 -8.94 15.95
C THR A 64 3.71 -9.31 15.68
N HIS A 65 3.03 -8.57 14.79
CA HIS A 65 1.68 -8.90 14.37
C HIS A 65 1.64 -10.24 13.61
N CYS A 66 2.60 -10.51 12.73
CA CYS A 66 2.74 -11.83 12.11
C CYS A 66 2.97 -12.95 13.13
N ASP A 67 3.78 -12.71 14.17
CA ASP A 67 4.00 -13.68 15.25
C ASP A 67 2.71 -13.97 16.02
N LEU A 68 1.91 -12.94 16.30
CA LEU A 68 0.59 -13.10 16.91
C LEU A 68 -0.33 -13.96 16.03
N ILE A 69 -0.46 -13.64 14.75
CA ILE A 69 -1.32 -14.39 13.81
C ILE A 69 -0.84 -15.86 13.71
N ALA A 70 0.47 -16.08 13.57
CA ALA A 70 1.03 -17.43 13.53
C ALA A 70 0.77 -18.20 14.83
N HIS A 71 0.83 -17.51 15.98
CA HIS A 71 0.50 -18.10 17.27
C HIS A 71 -0.99 -18.47 17.38
N LEU A 72 -1.90 -17.60 16.94
CA LEU A 72 -3.33 -17.90 16.87
C LEU A 72 -3.60 -19.12 15.99
N ILE A 73 -3.02 -19.17 14.80
CA ILE A 73 -3.11 -20.31 13.88
C ILE A 73 -2.62 -21.62 14.53
N SER A 74 -1.59 -21.55 15.38
CA SER A 74 -1.06 -22.73 16.07
C SER A 74 -2.06 -23.40 17.02
N PHE A 75 -3.07 -22.66 17.50
CA PHE A 75 -4.14 -23.21 18.32
C PHE A 75 -5.20 -23.93 17.52
N ILE A 76 -5.39 -23.60 16.24
CA ILE A 76 -6.42 -24.21 15.38
C ILE A 76 -6.39 -25.73 15.49
N PRO A 77 -5.28 -26.47 15.28
CA PRO A 77 -5.31 -27.93 15.31
C PRO A 77 -5.60 -28.57 16.69
N SER A 78 -5.68 -27.80 17.77
CA SER A 78 -5.92 -28.32 19.12
C SER A 78 -7.24 -29.09 19.21
N GLU A 79 -7.17 -30.28 19.80
CA GLU A 79 -8.35 -31.14 20.07
C GLU A 79 -9.23 -30.58 21.19
N ASN A 80 -8.70 -29.69 22.02
CA ASN A 80 -9.42 -29.07 23.13
C ASN A 80 -10.39 -27.96 22.69
N LEU A 81 -10.35 -27.55 21.42
CA LEU A 81 -11.24 -26.52 20.88
C LEU A 81 -12.54 -27.14 20.37
N THR A 82 -13.66 -26.71 20.94
CA THR A 82 -15.00 -26.96 20.39
C THR A 82 -15.16 -26.33 19.01
N LYS A 83 -16.14 -26.81 18.21
CA LYS A 83 -16.43 -26.24 16.88
C LYS A 83 -16.63 -24.72 16.95
N ARG A 84 -17.45 -24.25 17.90
CA ARG A 84 -17.73 -22.82 18.10
C ARG A 84 -16.49 -22.00 18.47
N GLN A 85 -15.64 -22.51 19.35
CA GLN A 85 -14.39 -21.81 19.71
C GLN A 85 -13.43 -21.74 18.52
N ARG A 86 -13.41 -22.77 17.69
CA ARG A 86 -12.62 -22.79 16.45
C ARG A 86 -13.15 -21.81 15.42
N GLU A 87 -14.47 -21.72 15.24
CA GLU A 87 -15.13 -20.71 14.39
C GLU A 87 -14.74 -19.30 14.84
N THR A 88 -14.90 -18.99 16.13
CA THR A 88 -14.48 -17.69 16.69
C THR A 88 -12.98 -17.41 16.51
N LEU A 89 -12.12 -18.43 16.58
CA LEU A 89 -10.70 -18.26 16.32
C LEU A 89 -10.42 -17.95 14.84
N PHE A 90 -11.16 -18.54 13.91
CA PHE A 90 -11.07 -18.18 12.49
C PHE A 90 -11.52 -16.74 12.25
N ASP A 91 -12.66 -16.34 12.83
CA ASP A 91 -13.17 -14.96 12.72
C ASP A 91 -12.14 -13.92 13.22
N GLU A 92 -11.50 -14.19 14.35
CA GLU A 92 -10.46 -13.31 14.92
C GLU A 92 -9.23 -13.24 13.99
N ILE A 93 -8.80 -14.38 13.45
CA ILE A 93 -7.66 -14.42 12.51
C ILE A 93 -8.02 -13.64 11.23
N ASP A 94 -9.25 -13.76 10.73
CA ASP A 94 -9.70 -13.04 9.54
C ASP A 94 -9.74 -11.52 9.77
N GLU A 95 -10.13 -11.07 10.96
CA GLU A 95 -10.04 -9.64 11.33
C GLU A 95 -8.57 -9.15 11.33
N HIS A 96 -7.64 -9.95 11.88
CA HIS A 96 -6.22 -9.64 11.82
C HIS A 96 -5.70 -9.61 10.37
N MET A 97 -6.12 -10.55 9.52
CA MET A 97 -5.74 -10.61 8.11
C MET A 97 -6.29 -9.41 7.33
N TYR A 98 -7.50 -8.94 7.63
CA TYR A 98 -8.05 -7.71 7.05
C TYR A 98 -7.18 -6.49 7.36
N GLN A 99 -6.65 -6.38 8.58
CA GLN A 99 -5.73 -5.30 8.95
C GLN A 99 -4.38 -5.40 8.22
N VAL A 100 -3.90 -6.62 7.95
CA VAL A 100 -2.69 -6.85 7.15
C VAL A 100 -2.89 -6.35 5.72
N ASP A 101 -4.03 -6.67 5.11
CA ASP A 101 -4.33 -6.32 3.71
C ASP A 101 -4.30 -4.81 3.47
N GLY A 102 -4.82 -4.02 4.42
CA GLY A 102 -4.77 -2.56 4.35
C GLY A 102 -3.36 -1.96 4.46
N LYS A 103 -2.37 -2.74 4.90
CA LYS A 103 -1.00 -2.27 5.22
C LYS A 103 0.09 -3.18 4.67
N LEU A 104 -0.18 -3.88 3.57
CA LEU A 104 0.69 -4.95 3.04
C LEU A 104 2.15 -4.54 2.83
N HIS A 105 2.39 -3.27 2.47
CA HIS A 105 3.74 -2.71 2.28
C HIS A 105 4.63 -2.73 3.53
N LEU A 106 4.05 -2.86 4.73
CA LEU A 106 4.78 -2.97 5.99
C LEU A 106 5.17 -4.40 6.35
N TYR A 107 4.60 -5.40 5.66
CA TYR A 107 4.78 -6.82 6.00
C TYR A 107 5.76 -7.52 5.06
N ASP A 108 6.36 -8.60 5.56
CA ASP A 108 7.09 -9.53 4.72
C ASP A 108 6.11 -10.36 3.89
N SER A 109 6.11 -10.13 2.58
CA SER A 109 5.24 -10.82 1.62
C SER A 109 5.34 -12.34 1.71
N LYS A 110 6.53 -12.90 1.97
CA LYS A 110 6.69 -14.35 2.08
C LYS A 110 5.99 -14.87 3.32
N ARG A 111 6.18 -14.18 4.44
CA ARG A 111 5.60 -14.58 5.73
C ARG A 111 4.07 -14.51 5.73
N ILE A 112 3.50 -13.50 5.07
CA ILE A 112 2.05 -13.42 4.87
C ILE A 112 1.54 -14.54 3.97
N SER A 113 2.30 -14.92 2.93
CA SER A 113 1.96 -16.08 2.10
C SER A 113 1.93 -17.36 2.92
N ASP A 114 2.96 -17.62 3.72
CA ASP A 114 3.05 -18.83 4.56
C ASP A 114 1.89 -18.90 5.57
N ILE A 115 1.50 -17.76 6.15
CA ILE A 115 0.33 -17.62 7.04
C ILE A 115 -0.96 -17.98 6.30
N ARG A 116 -1.18 -17.41 5.11
CA ARG A 116 -2.37 -17.67 4.29
C ARG A 116 -2.47 -19.13 3.86
N ASP A 117 -1.35 -19.72 3.43
CA ASP A 117 -1.31 -21.13 3.03
C ASP A 117 -1.65 -22.06 4.20
N THR A 118 -1.16 -21.72 5.39
CA THR A 118 -1.48 -22.49 6.62
C THR A 118 -2.95 -22.34 7.00
N LEU A 119 -3.49 -21.13 6.89
CA LEU A 119 -4.90 -20.86 7.18
C LEU A 119 -5.81 -21.59 6.19
N ASP A 120 -5.52 -21.52 4.88
CA ASP A 120 -6.28 -22.20 3.83
C ASP A 120 -6.28 -23.72 4.02
N LYS A 121 -5.13 -24.28 4.40
CA LYS A 121 -5.02 -25.70 4.76
C LYS A 121 -5.96 -26.07 5.91
N TYR A 122 -6.05 -25.24 6.95
CA TYR A 122 -6.95 -25.52 8.07
C TYR A 122 -8.42 -25.25 7.75
N ALA A 123 -8.74 -24.22 6.98
CA ALA A 123 -10.08 -23.97 6.48
C ALA A 123 -10.59 -25.17 5.66
N THR A 124 -9.75 -25.67 4.74
CA THR A 124 -10.05 -26.88 3.95
C THR A 124 -10.26 -28.13 4.84
N LYS A 125 -9.53 -28.23 5.95
CA LYS A 125 -9.64 -29.38 6.86
C LYS A 125 -10.90 -29.35 7.73
N TYR A 126 -11.23 -28.19 8.29
CA TYR A 126 -12.29 -28.09 9.32
C TYR A 126 -13.63 -27.56 8.77
N TYR A 127 -13.59 -26.83 7.66
CA TYR A 127 -14.76 -26.17 7.04
C TYR A 127 -14.75 -26.33 5.51
N PRO A 128 -14.69 -27.57 4.98
CA PRO A 128 -14.61 -27.81 3.53
C PRO A 128 -15.88 -27.38 2.77
N GLU A 129 -17.06 -27.52 3.37
CA GLU A 129 -18.33 -27.17 2.71
C GLU A 129 -18.51 -25.65 2.69
N GLU A 130 -18.22 -24.98 3.80
CA GLU A 130 -18.25 -23.52 3.89
C GLU A 130 -17.24 -22.87 2.92
N LYS A 131 -16.06 -23.50 2.74
CA LYS A 131 -15.09 -23.07 1.72
C LYS A 131 -15.64 -23.25 0.30
N ARG A 132 -16.36 -24.33 0.00
CA ARG A 132 -17.01 -24.52 -1.31
C ARG A 132 -18.07 -23.49 -1.57
N GLU A 133 -18.95 -23.27 -0.60
CA GLU A 133 -20.02 -22.26 -0.65
C GLU A 133 -19.44 -20.87 -0.92
N THR A 134 -18.38 -20.49 -0.19
CA THR A 134 -17.69 -19.20 -0.41
C THR A 134 -17.10 -19.06 -1.81
N ILE A 135 -16.53 -20.14 -2.37
CA ILE A 135 -15.99 -20.14 -3.73
C ILE A 135 -17.11 -20.05 -4.76
N ASP A 136 -18.21 -20.76 -4.54
CA ASP A 136 -19.39 -20.73 -5.41
C ASP A 136 -20.00 -19.32 -5.44
N ASP A 137 -20.23 -18.72 -4.27
CA ASP A 137 -20.73 -17.35 -4.13
C ASP A 137 -19.81 -16.33 -4.80
N GLY A 138 -18.49 -16.46 -4.61
CA GLY A 138 -17.51 -15.61 -5.26
C GLY A 138 -17.53 -15.72 -6.79
N PHE A 139 -17.77 -16.93 -7.31
CA PHE A 139 -17.88 -17.17 -8.75
C PHE A 139 -19.16 -16.56 -9.33
N ASP A 140 -20.28 -16.67 -8.62
CA ASP A 140 -21.55 -16.07 -9.03
C ASP A 140 -21.49 -14.54 -9.03
N GLN A 141 -20.81 -13.94 -8.05
CA GLN A 141 -20.54 -12.50 -8.03
C GLN A 141 -19.65 -12.07 -9.19
N LEU A 142 -18.61 -12.85 -9.52
CA LEU A 142 -17.74 -12.57 -10.66
C LEU A 142 -18.52 -12.62 -11.98
N LYS A 143 -19.38 -13.63 -12.18
CA LYS A 143 -20.26 -13.72 -13.36
C LYS A 143 -21.16 -12.50 -13.49
N LEU A 144 -21.78 -12.08 -12.38
CA LEU A 144 -22.62 -10.88 -12.37
C LEU A 144 -21.82 -9.65 -12.81
N PHE A 145 -20.60 -9.49 -12.30
CA PHE A 145 -19.70 -8.40 -12.67
C PHE A 145 -19.32 -8.44 -14.16
N LEU A 146 -18.95 -9.61 -14.70
CA LEU A 146 -18.60 -9.76 -16.12
C LEU A 146 -19.79 -9.47 -17.04
N ASN A 147 -20.98 -9.93 -16.67
CA ASN A 147 -22.22 -9.59 -17.37
C ASN A 147 -22.48 -8.08 -17.38
N MET A 148 -22.28 -7.40 -16.25
CA MET A 148 -22.42 -5.94 -16.17
C MET A 148 -21.37 -5.19 -17.02
N MET A 149 -20.18 -5.76 -17.19
CA MET A 149 -19.12 -5.21 -18.05
C MET A 149 -19.28 -5.57 -19.54
N GLY A 150 -20.38 -6.24 -19.92
CA GLY A 150 -20.62 -6.66 -21.31
C GLY A 150 -19.74 -7.83 -21.77
N ALA A 151 -19.12 -8.54 -20.83
CA ALA A 151 -18.25 -9.70 -21.06
C ALA A 151 -18.95 -11.02 -20.68
N GLY A 152 -20.28 -11.05 -20.73
CA GLY A 152 -21.09 -12.21 -20.34
C GLY A 152 -20.97 -13.44 -21.23
N ASP A 153 -20.44 -13.25 -22.44
CA ASP A 153 -20.20 -14.32 -23.42
C ASP A 153 -18.85 -15.05 -23.19
N LEU A 154 -18.11 -14.71 -22.11
CA LEU A 154 -16.91 -15.43 -21.71
C LEU A 154 -17.30 -16.83 -21.22
N ASP A 155 -16.98 -17.84 -22.02
CA ASP A 155 -17.15 -19.25 -21.66
C ASP A 155 -16.07 -19.65 -20.63
N LEU A 156 -16.34 -19.35 -19.36
CA LEU A 156 -15.47 -19.69 -18.25
C LEU A 156 -15.66 -21.17 -17.88
N PRO A 157 -14.59 -21.99 -17.87
CA PRO A 157 -14.68 -23.39 -17.43
C PRO A 157 -14.86 -23.43 -15.91
N GLU A 158 -16.11 -23.22 -15.48
CA GLU A 158 -16.51 -22.98 -14.09
C GLU A 158 -16.12 -24.11 -13.16
N ASP A 159 -16.47 -25.35 -13.52
CA ASP A 159 -16.17 -26.52 -12.69
C ASP A 159 -14.65 -26.70 -12.50
N ASP A 160 -13.87 -26.53 -13.57
CA ASP A 160 -12.40 -26.62 -13.53
C ASP A 160 -11.80 -25.48 -12.67
N LEU A 161 -12.33 -24.25 -12.80
CA LEU A 161 -11.85 -23.09 -12.04
C LEU A 161 -12.19 -23.21 -10.55
N LYS A 162 -13.42 -23.58 -10.22
CA LYS A 162 -13.87 -23.82 -8.85
C LYS A 162 -13.07 -24.94 -8.20
N GLU A 163 -12.81 -26.03 -8.93
CA GLU A 163 -11.99 -27.14 -8.44
C GLU A 163 -10.53 -26.70 -8.19
N VAL A 164 -9.95 -25.90 -9.08
CA VAL A 164 -8.60 -25.37 -8.92
C VAL A 164 -8.49 -24.41 -7.73
N LEU A 165 -9.47 -23.53 -7.56
CA LEU A 165 -9.53 -22.61 -6.42
C LEU A 165 -9.73 -23.36 -5.10
N PHE A 166 -10.62 -24.36 -5.08
CA PHE A 166 -10.85 -25.19 -3.89
C PHE A 166 -9.58 -25.94 -3.48
N LYS A 167 -8.84 -26.48 -4.46
CA LYS A 167 -7.56 -27.18 -4.23
C LYS A 167 -6.38 -26.26 -3.94
N GLY A 168 -6.54 -24.94 -4.08
CA GLY A 168 -5.46 -23.96 -3.91
C GLY A 168 -4.33 -24.10 -4.94
N ASP A 169 -4.57 -24.72 -6.10
CA ASP A 169 -3.52 -25.07 -7.06
C ASP A 169 -3.37 -23.98 -8.14
N SER A 170 -2.79 -22.83 -7.76
CA SER A 170 -2.62 -21.70 -8.67
C SER A 170 -1.79 -22.03 -9.92
N SER A 171 -1.00 -23.11 -9.90
CA SER A 171 -0.24 -23.58 -11.08
C SER A 171 -1.16 -24.06 -12.20
N LYS A 172 -2.33 -24.61 -11.85
CA LYS A 172 -3.35 -25.05 -12.82
C LYS A 172 -4.12 -23.89 -13.44
N LEU A 173 -4.21 -22.73 -12.78
CA LEU A 173 -4.81 -21.52 -13.36
C LEU A 173 -4.08 -21.07 -14.64
N LEU A 174 -2.74 -21.16 -14.65
CA LEU A 174 -1.93 -20.87 -15.85
C LEU A 174 -2.16 -21.85 -16.99
N THR A 175 -2.62 -23.06 -16.67
CA THR A 175 -2.94 -24.10 -17.65
C THR A 175 -4.33 -23.88 -18.25
N LEU A 176 -5.28 -23.43 -17.43
CA LEU A 176 -6.63 -23.03 -17.87
C LEU A 176 -6.61 -21.76 -18.72
N ARG A 177 -5.73 -20.80 -18.43
CA ARG A 177 -5.52 -19.60 -19.26
C ARG A 177 -5.23 -19.91 -20.74
N LYS A 178 -4.61 -21.05 -21.06
CA LYS A 178 -4.29 -21.43 -22.44
C LYS A 178 -5.47 -22.02 -23.21
N ARG A 179 -6.60 -22.26 -22.54
CA ARG A 179 -7.84 -22.83 -23.11
C ARG A 179 -8.91 -21.77 -23.40
N LEU A 180 -8.78 -20.59 -22.80
CA LEU A 180 -9.55 -19.36 -23.08
C LEU A 180 -8.86 -18.56 -24.18
#